data_AF-A0A2D9LXI4-F1
#
_entry.id   AF-A0A2D9LXI4-F1
#
_cell.length_a   1.000
_cell.length_b   1.000
_cell.length_c   1.000
_cell.angle_alpha   90.00
_cell.angle_beta   90.00
_cell.angle_gamma   90.00
#
_symmetry.space_group_name_H-M   'P 1'
#
loop_
_entity.id
_entity.type
_entity.pdbx_description
1 polymer ?
#
loop_
_entity_poly.entity_id
_entity_poly.type
_entity_poly.pdbx_seq_one_letter_code
_entity_poly.pdbx_strand_id
1 'polypeptide(L)'
;MPNQKTVSAYLSSHLSGVDLAPALRASLRGRDVEESINTVAMAASASDNSLPPSQLALIVRYLLENESGTRVRDRGLTIDELAAVCEMAASIITSPDSAFGVKVSDSSWSMAHRIAYQQFPDEEESSYVPRSLAVYRQIAPSLVEEGGFDLERRYRDAYGLTINDTWNIGYALTQWCLANPGTSFSSASLEQQLGLADIDQDRYGKFLATQACAYDVYRSMLSTPTEGQSHFEPYNLNPFRKFPILILPDGNHMLPIPAYLLRRITHGLYYDLIELDRSGYIGLIGRTFKEYIGRLLSELALDSVSQSDDGVWVVSNDNTAVLIECITRPFGAMSRSTGNRAHLHADLARRAGVVDSVKRLQDIRHPTGNNSRLVEALQGKRTVGVVVALEDFYLANGPFIRGIVDEELSNQGRTAMGAEIQMTHVGGLEAACALAVTSGESLAGLIYRKSNQHEYDCLEMDAYARHLTLLEDHSEANNLTPTILTNAASKFL
;
A
#
# COMPACT_ATOMS: atom_id res chain seq x y z
N MET A 1 21.85 25.02 16.23
CA MET A 1 21.52 24.27 17.47
C MET A 1 20.04 24.47 17.75
N PRO A 2 19.26 23.41 18.01
CA PRO A 2 17.89 23.59 18.49
C PRO A 2 17.95 24.44 19.75
N ASN A 3 16.94 25.29 19.98
CA ASN A 3 16.84 26.02 21.23
C ASN A 3 16.83 24.98 22.37
N GLN A 4 17.81 25.02 23.27
CA GLN A 4 17.96 24.06 24.38
C GLN A 4 16.64 23.89 25.17
N LYS A 5 15.80 24.93 25.19
CA LYS A 5 14.44 24.87 25.75
C LYS A 5 13.52 23.87 25.06
N THR A 6 13.58 23.73 23.74
CA THR A 6 12.70 22.84 22.96
C THR A 6 13.07 21.37 23.14
N VAL A 7 14.37 21.06 23.13
CA VAL A 7 14.88 19.69 23.40
C VAL A 7 14.64 19.31 24.86
N SER A 8 14.83 20.24 25.79
CA SER A 8 14.54 20.02 27.21
C SER A 8 13.03 19.88 27.50
N ALA A 9 12.19 20.64 26.79
CA ALA A 9 10.74 20.48 26.83
C ALA A 9 10.31 19.12 26.28
N TYR A 10 10.87 18.68 25.15
CA TYR A 10 10.65 17.35 24.57
C TYR A 10 10.96 16.23 25.57
N LEU A 11 12.16 16.21 26.14
CA LEU A 11 12.58 15.22 27.14
C LEU A 11 11.67 15.23 28.39
N SER A 12 11.17 16.40 28.80
CA SER A 12 10.23 16.52 29.93
C SER A 12 8.81 16.03 29.60
N SER A 13 8.35 16.25 28.36
CA SER A 13 7.01 15.89 27.89
C SER A 13 6.85 14.39 27.63
N HIS A 14 7.91 13.74 27.12
CA HIS A 14 7.95 12.30 26.84
C HIS A 14 7.82 11.46 28.12
N LEU A 15 8.27 11.99 29.27
CA LEU A 15 8.17 11.35 30.58
C LEU A 15 6.87 11.67 31.34
N SER A 16 6.07 12.64 30.86
CA SER A 16 4.90 13.15 31.60
C SER A 16 3.55 12.94 30.91
N GLY A 17 3.51 12.34 29.72
CA GLY A 17 2.26 12.06 28.99
C GLY A 17 1.60 13.31 28.41
N VAL A 18 2.39 14.33 28.05
CA VAL A 18 1.90 15.62 27.51
C VAL A 18 1.63 15.51 26.00
N ASP A 19 0.55 16.14 25.52
CA ASP A 19 0.24 16.28 24.10
C ASP A 19 1.40 17.01 23.37
N LEU A 20 2.06 16.29 22.46
CA LEU A 20 3.19 16.78 21.67
C LEU A 20 2.76 17.55 20.42
N ALA A 21 1.50 17.44 19.99
CA ALA A 21 1.02 18.10 18.77
C ALA A 21 1.14 19.64 18.82
N PRO A 22 0.83 20.33 19.94
CA PRO A 22 1.09 21.76 20.09
C PRO A 22 2.57 22.13 19.95
N ALA A 23 3.50 21.31 20.48
CA ALA A 23 4.93 21.56 20.41
C ALA A 23 5.48 21.37 18.99
N LEU A 24 5.02 20.33 18.28
CA LEU A 24 5.33 20.10 16.87
C LEU A 24 4.82 21.27 16.01
N ARG A 25 3.54 21.64 16.15
CA ARG A 25 2.94 22.77 15.43
C ARG A 25 3.69 24.07 15.70
N ALA A 26 4.09 24.33 16.95
CA ALA A 26 4.87 25.51 17.30
C ALA A 26 6.27 25.51 16.66
N SER A 27 6.92 24.35 16.54
CA SER A 27 8.26 24.21 15.96
C SER A 27 8.29 24.43 14.45
N LEU A 28 7.19 24.11 13.77
CA LEU A 28 6.99 24.30 12.33
C LEU A 28 6.40 25.68 11.99
N ARG A 29 5.64 26.28 12.92
CA ARG A 29 5.03 27.59 12.75
C ARG A 29 6.10 28.66 12.54
N GLY A 30 6.09 29.28 11.36
CA GLY A 30 6.97 30.40 11.03
C GLY A 30 8.26 30.01 10.29
N ARG A 31 8.49 28.72 10.03
CA ARG A 31 9.59 28.27 9.17
C ARG A 31 9.30 28.61 7.72
N ASP A 32 10.34 28.97 6.97
CA ASP A 32 10.25 29.05 5.52
C ASP A 32 9.86 27.67 4.96
N VAL A 33 8.77 27.64 4.20
CA VAL A 33 8.16 26.38 3.74
C VAL A 33 8.97 25.82 2.59
N GLU A 34 9.45 26.65 1.67
CA GLU A 34 10.20 26.21 0.50
C GLU A 34 11.56 25.64 0.91
N GLU A 35 12.32 26.37 1.75
CA GLU A 35 13.59 25.89 2.29
C GLU A 35 13.43 24.62 3.14
N SER A 36 12.32 24.51 3.89
CA SER A 36 12.04 23.32 4.69
C SER A 36 11.66 22.12 3.83
N ILE A 37 10.89 22.31 2.75
CA ILE A 37 10.55 21.22 1.84
C ILE A 37 11.78 20.78 1.04
N ASN A 38 12.67 21.69 0.66
CA ASN A 38 13.97 21.32 0.09
C ASN A 38 14.77 20.42 1.05
N THR A 39 14.80 20.79 2.35
CA THR A 39 15.40 19.94 3.38
C THR A 39 14.75 18.57 3.49
N VAL A 40 13.42 18.48 3.37
CA VAL A 40 12.70 17.21 3.30
C VAL A 40 13.13 16.40 2.08
N ALA A 41 13.24 17.01 0.90
CA ALA A 41 13.66 16.31 -0.31
C ALA A 41 15.09 15.78 -0.21
N MET A 42 16.01 16.53 0.42
CA MET A 42 17.36 16.04 0.70
C MET A 42 17.35 14.82 1.63
N ALA A 43 16.53 14.84 2.68
CA ALA A 43 16.39 13.70 3.58
C ALA A 43 15.72 12.49 2.91
N ALA A 44 14.69 12.71 2.09
CA ALA A 44 13.96 11.66 1.37
C ALA A 44 14.83 10.93 0.33
N SER A 45 15.86 11.61 -0.20
CA SER A 45 16.81 11.05 -1.16
C SER A 45 18.09 10.52 -0.49
N ALA A 46 18.22 10.61 0.83
CA ALA A 46 19.40 10.13 1.54
C ALA A 46 19.44 8.59 1.56
N SER A 47 20.63 8.02 1.33
CA SER A 47 20.80 6.56 1.24
C SER A 47 20.67 5.83 2.58
N ASP A 48 20.74 6.54 3.70
CA ASP A 48 20.70 5.93 5.04
C ASP A 48 19.27 5.61 5.51
N ASN A 49 18.24 6.08 4.79
CA ASN A 49 16.82 5.93 5.14
C ASN A 49 16.52 6.26 6.61
N SER A 50 17.30 7.15 7.21
CA SER A 50 17.19 7.49 8.64
C SER A 50 15.84 8.11 9.00
N LEU A 51 15.18 8.75 8.03
CA LEU A 51 13.86 9.36 8.18
C LEU A 51 12.86 8.70 7.21
N PRO A 52 11.87 7.95 7.72
CA PRO A 52 10.86 7.30 6.88
C PRO A 52 10.03 8.28 6.04
N PRO A 53 9.66 7.94 4.78
CA PRO A 53 8.81 8.77 3.93
C PRO A 53 7.49 9.19 4.58
N SER A 54 6.87 8.32 5.38
CA SER A 54 5.62 8.60 6.10
C SER A 54 5.75 9.75 7.11
N GLN A 55 6.90 9.84 7.79
CA GLN A 55 7.20 10.92 8.73
C GLN A 55 7.46 12.21 7.98
N LEU A 56 8.28 12.16 6.93
CA LEU A 56 8.57 13.31 6.06
C LEU A 56 7.28 13.88 5.45
N ALA A 57 6.39 13.02 4.97
CA ALA A 57 5.11 13.43 4.39
C ALA A 57 4.20 14.13 5.41
N LEU A 58 4.24 13.71 6.67
CA LEU A 58 3.53 14.36 7.76
C LEU A 58 4.13 15.75 8.08
N ILE A 59 5.46 15.89 8.05
CA ILE A 59 6.11 17.19 8.23
C ILE A 59 5.73 18.16 7.11
N VAL A 60 5.79 17.72 5.85
CA VAL A 60 5.38 18.59 4.72
C VAL A 60 3.92 19.01 4.84
N ARG A 61 3.04 18.08 5.23
CA ARG A 61 1.65 18.41 5.53
C ARG A 61 1.55 19.53 6.57
N TYR A 62 2.20 19.38 7.73
CA TYR A 62 2.11 20.40 8.79
C TYR A 62 2.71 21.74 8.37
N LEU A 63 3.77 21.75 7.56
CA LEU A 63 4.33 22.98 6.97
C LEU A 63 3.29 23.69 6.09
N LEU A 64 2.59 22.94 5.23
CA LEU A 64 1.56 23.48 4.33
C LEU A 64 0.27 23.89 5.06
N GLU A 65 -0.15 23.17 6.10
CA GLU A 65 -1.31 23.56 6.93
C GLU A 65 -1.09 24.92 7.60
N ASN A 66 0.12 25.13 8.14
CA ASN A 66 0.48 26.32 8.90
C ASN A 66 0.96 27.48 8.03
N GLU A 67 0.84 27.34 6.72
CA GLU A 67 1.25 28.36 5.78
C GLU A 67 0.33 29.59 5.88
N SER A 68 0.74 30.58 6.68
CA SER A 68 0.08 31.89 6.73
C SER A 68 0.72 32.81 5.70
N GLY A 69 -0.07 33.25 4.70
CA GLY A 69 0.41 34.02 3.54
C GLY A 69 0.87 35.45 3.82
N THR A 70 1.17 35.82 5.08
CA THR A 70 1.40 37.24 5.46
C THR A 70 2.45 37.46 6.56
N ARG A 71 3.13 36.43 7.08
CA ARG A 71 4.20 36.61 8.08
C ARG A 71 5.58 36.46 7.45
N VAL A 72 6.50 37.36 7.83
CA VAL A 72 7.94 37.16 7.62
C VAL A 72 8.31 35.83 8.27
N ARG A 73 8.85 34.90 7.49
CA ARG A 73 9.26 33.57 7.94
C ARG A 73 10.72 33.61 8.35
N ASP A 74 11.05 32.79 9.34
CA ASP A 74 12.43 32.47 9.68
C ASP A 74 13.01 31.51 8.63
N ARG A 75 14.30 31.20 8.72
CA ARG A 75 14.94 30.16 7.89
C ARG A 75 14.19 28.82 7.92
N GLY A 76 14.36 28.04 6.87
CA GLY A 76 13.93 26.65 6.79
C GLY A 76 14.56 25.76 7.88
N LEU A 77 14.00 24.56 8.01
CA LEU A 77 14.53 23.52 8.89
C LEU A 77 15.95 23.11 8.48
N THR A 78 16.84 22.85 9.44
CA THR A 78 18.04 22.04 9.18
C THR A 78 17.70 20.56 9.21
N ILE A 79 18.61 19.69 8.73
CA ILE A 79 18.46 18.22 8.83
C ILE A 79 18.27 17.78 10.30
N ASP A 80 19.07 18.28 11.24
CA ASP A 80 18.89 17.95 12.66
C ASP A 80 17.53 18.39 13.23
N GLU A 81 17.02 19.54 12.78
CA GLU A 81 15.70 20.02 13.21
C GLU A 81 14.60 19.17 12.58
N LEU A 82 14.76 18.76 11.32
CA LEU A 82 13.87 17.84 10.62
C LEU A 82 13.80 16.48 11.34
N ALA A 83 14.94 15.90 11.72
CA ALA A 83 14.98 14.65 12.48
C ALA A 83 14.24 14.77 13.82
N ALA A 84 14.47 15.85 14.56
CA ALA A 84 13.79 16.07 15.84
C ALA A 84 12.26 16.22 15.68
N VAL A 85 11.78 16.91 14.63
CA VAL A 85 10.32 17.03 14.41
C VAL A 85 9.72 15.72 13.90
N CYS A 86 10.46 14.90 13.15
CA CYS A 86 10.06 13.55 12.76
C CYS A 86 9.91 12.63 13.98
N GLU A 87 10.82 12.68 14.96
CA GLU A 87 10.69 11.94 16.23
C GLU A 87 9.46 12.40 17.04
N MET A 88 9.20 13.71 17.10
CA MET A 88 7.99 14.25 17.74
C MET A 88 6.72 13.73 17.04
N ALA A 89 6.72 13.73 15.70
CA ALA A 89 5.63 13.18 14.90
C ALA A 89 5.41 11.68 15.14
N ALA A 90 6.48 10.88 15.20
CA ALA A 90 6.39 9.46 15.51
C ALA A 90 5.79 9.21 16.89
N SER A 91 6.19 10.00 17.89
CA SER A 91 5.66 9.92 19.26
C SER A 91 4.17 10.23 19.36
N ILE A 92 3.68 11.15 18.52
CA ILE A 92 2.24 11.46 18.40
C ILE A 92 1.49 10.26 17.81
N ILE A 93 2.08 9.58 16.82
CA ILE A 93 1.45 8.45 16.14
C ILE A 93 1.40 7.19 17.03
N THR A 94 2.35 7.00 17.94
CA THR A 94 2.49 5.77 18.73
C THR A 94 1.87 5.82 20.12
N SER A 95 1.44 6.98 20.62
CA SER A 95 0.85 7.12 21.96
C SER A 95 -0.63 7.52 21.96
N PRO A 96 -1.55 6.62 21.60
CA PRO A 96 -2.97 6.95 21.41
C PRO A 96 -3.69 7.36 22.70
N ASP A 97 -3.28 6.83 23.85
CA ASP A 97 -3.93 7.11 25.14
C ASP A 97 -3.44 8.41 25.80
N SER A 98 -2.16 8.77 25.62
CA SER A 98 -1.59 9.97 26.26
C SER A 98 -1.61 11.21 25.38
N ALA A 99 -1.59 11.06 24.05
CA ALA A 99 -1.47 12.21 23.17
C ALA A 99 -2.78 13.00 23.04
N PHE A 100 -3.94 12.38 23.27
CA PHE A 100 -5.17 12.90 22.66
C PHE A 100 -6.38 13.11 23.57
N GLY A 101 -6.37 12.65 24.84
CA GLY A 101 -7.43 12.97 25.81
C GLY A 101 -8.87 12.57 25.43
N VAL A 102 -9.04 11.87 24.30
CA VAL A 102 -10.30 11.34 23.79
C VAL A 102 -10.29 9.84 24.05
N LYS A 103 -11.38 9.30 24.61
CA LYS A 103 -11.64 7.86 24.54
C LYS A 103 -11.74 7.49 23.07
N VAL A 104 -10.65 6.99 22.49
CA VAL A 104 -10.64 6.40 21.14
C VAL A 104 -11.81 5.43 21.10
N SER A 105 -12.83 5.75 20.30
CA SER A 105 -13.99 4.89 20.15
C SER A 105 -13.51 3.54 19.59
N ASP A 106 -13.61 2.51 20.44
CA ASP A 106 -13.43 1.08 20.22
C ASP A 106 -12.02 0.56 19.85
N SER A 107 -11.22 0.38 20.92
CA SER A 107 -10.04 -0.50 21.07
C SER A 107 -8.73 -0.07 20.39
N SER A 108 -7.61 -0.35 21.05
CA SER A 108 -6.24 -0.26 20.54
C SER A 108 -6.04 -0.84 19.13
N TRP A 109 -6.92 -1.75 18.71
CA TRP A 109 -6.92 -2.34 17.38
C TRP A 109 -7.38 -1.41 16.26
N SER A 110 -8.36 -0.53 16.49
CA SER A 110 -8.74 0.49 15.49
C SER A 110 -7.56 1.43 15.25
N MET A 111 -6.82 1.77 16.31
CA MET A 111 -5.60 2.56 16.20
C MET A 111 -4.49 1.81 15.46
N ALA A 112 -4.24 0.55 15.82
CA ALA A 112 -3.25 -0.29 15.14
C ALA A 112 -3.55 -0.41 13.63
N HIS A 113 -4.82 -0.52 13.24
CA HIS A 113 -5.25 -0.50 11.85
C HIS A 113 -4.88 0.82 11.15
N ARG A 114 -5.17 1.97 11.76
CA ARG A 114 -4.81 3.28 11.19
C ARG A 114 -3.31 3.43 11.01
N ILE A 115 -2.52 3.07 12.04
CA ILE A 115 -1.05 3.13 12.01
C ILE A 115 -0.52 2.27 10.86
N ALA A 116 -1.00 1.03 10.73
CA ALA A 116 -0.56 0.12 9.68
C ALA A 116 -0.75 0.72 8.28
N TYR A 117 -1.93 1.27 7.97
CA TYR A 117 -2.21 1.88 6.65
C TYR A 117 -1.54 3.23 6.41
N GLN A 118 -1.01 3.86 7.46
CA GLN A 118 -0.21 5.08 7.34
C GLN A 118 1.27 4.78 7.11
N GLN A 119 1.85 3.85 7.88
CA GLN A 119 3.29 3.64 7.94
C GLN A 119 3.79 2.53 6.99
N PHE A 120 3.14 1.37 6.99
CA PHE A 120 3.67 0.18 6.31
C PHE A 120 3.74 0.28 4.79
N PRO A 121 2.80 0.95 4.10
CA PRO A 121 2.90 1.03 2.64
C PRO A 121 4.16 1.74 2.11
N ASP A 122 4.83 2.54 2.95
CA ASP A 122 6.05 3.25 2.55
C ASP A 122 7.29 2.33 2.65
N GLU A 123 7.14 1.10 3.17
CA GLU A 123 8.18 0.06 3.22
C GLU A 123 8.05 -1.00 2.10
N GLU A 124 6.94 -0.99 1.34
CA GLU A 124 6.64 -1.96 0.27
C GLU A 124 7.06 -1.50 -1.15
N GLU A 125 7.79 -0.37 -1.26
CA GLU A 125 8.09 0.32 -2.52
C GLU A 125 8.76 -0.56 -3.59
N SER A 126 9.60 -1.50 -3.17
CA SER A 126 10.37 -2.36 -4.08
C SER A 126 9.49 -3.33 -4.88
N SER A 127 8.34 -3.75 -4.35
CA SER A 127 7.44 -4.70 -5.02
C SER A 127 6.32 -4.03 -5.80
N TYR A 128 5.90 -2.80 -5.46
CA TYR A 128 4.79 -2.14 -6.15
C TYR A 128 5.07 -1.88 -7.63
N VAL A 129 6.29 -1.43 -7.97
CA VAL A 129 6.68 -1.15 -9.35
C VAL A 129 6.64 -2.43 -10.20
N PRO A 130 7.43 -3.48 -9.91
CA PRO A 130 7.41 -4.70 -10.73
C PRO A 130 6.04 -5.38 -10.74
N ARG A 131 5.28 -5.36 -9.64
CA ARG A 131 3.93 -5.92 -9.61
C ARG A 131 2.99 -5.16 -10.53
N SER A 132 3.03 -3.82 -10.51
CA SER A 132 2.21 -3.00 -11.40
C SER A 132 2.57 -3.24 -12.86
N LEU A 133 3.86 -3.36 -13.19
CA LEU A 133 4.34 -3.74 -14.53
C LEU A 133 3.77 -5.10 -14.96
N ALA A 134 3.85 -6.12 -14.09
CA ALA A 134 3.30 -7.45 -14.36
C ALA A 134 1.78 -7.39 -14.60
N VAL A 135 1.03 -6.74 -13.70
CA VAL A 135 -0.42 -6.65 -13.76
C VAL A 135 -0.89 -5.85 -14.98
N TYR A 136 -0.48 -4.59 -15.11
CA TYR A 136 -1.06 -3.68 -16.11
C TYR A 136 -0.40 -3.74 -17.49
N ARG A 137 0.87 -4.16 -17.61
CA ARG A 137 1.56 -4.24 -18.91
C ARG A 137 1.79 -5.64 -19.43
N GLN A 138 2.06 -6.60 -18.55
CA GLN A 138 2.31 -7.97 -19.00
C GLN A 138 1.03 -8.78 -19.17
N ILE A 139 0.06 -8.61 -18.26
CA ILE A 139 -1.11 -9.50 -18.17
C ILE A 139 -2.38 -8.85 -18.68
N ALA A 140 -2.74 -7.66 -18.16
CA ALA A 140 -4.02 -7.04 -18.50
C ALA A 140 -4.23 -6.84 -20.02
N PRO A 141 -3.22 -6.45 -20.82
CA PRO A 141 -3.40 -6.26 -22.26
C PRO A 141 -3.78 -7.54 -23.01
N SER A 142 -3.36 -8.72 -22.52
CA SER A 142 -3.74 -10.01 -23.14
C SER A 142 -5.14 -10.50 -22.77
N LEU A 143 -5.84 -9.80 -21.86
CA LEU A 143 -7.17 -10.18 -21.35
C LEU A 143 -8.25 -9.16 -21.73
N VAL A 144 -7.92 -8.18 -22.57
CA VAL A 144 -8.89 -7.22 -23.11
C VAL A 144 -9.77 -7.95 -24.13
N GLU A 145 -11.06 -8.06 -23.81
CA GLU A 145 -12.08 -8.64 -24.69
C GLU A 145 -12.60 -7.58 -25.67
N GLU A 146 -13.11 -8.00 -26.82
CA GLU A 146 -13.75 -7.10 -27.78
C GLU A 146 -14.96 -6.41 -27.13
N GLY A 147 -15.00 -5.08 -27.17
CA GLY A 147 -16.00 -4.27 -26.46
C GLY A 147 -15.81 -4.17 -24.94
N GLY A 148 -14.73 -4.75 -24.40
CA GLY A 148 -14.35 -4.67 -22.99
C GLY A 148 -13.65 -3.36 -22.61
N PHE A 149 -13.13 -3.31 -21.38
CA PHE A 149 -12.38 -2.16 -20.89
C PHE A 149 -10.95 -2.17 -21.47
N ASP A 150 -10.61 -1.16 -22.27
CA ASP A 150 -9.26 -0.94 -22.80
C ASP A 150 -8.51 0.09 -21.95
N LEU A 151 -7.57 -0.39 -21.13
CA LEU A 151 -6.80 0.42 -20.19
C LEU A 151 -6.08 1.59 -20.87
N GLU A 152 -5.34 1.30 -21.94
CA GLU A 152 -4.49 2.29 -22.62
C GLU A 152 -5.33 3.32 -23.35
N ARG A 153 -6.40 2.87 -24.04
CA ARG A 153 -7.30 3.79 -24.72
C ARG A 153 -8.04 4.69 -23.73
N ARG A 154 -8.63 4.13 -22.67
CA ARG A 154 -9.38 4.93 -21.68
C ARG A 154 -8.48 5.95 -20.98
N TYR A 155 -7.27 5.55 -20.60
CA TYR A 155 -6.31 6.43 -19.97
C TYR A 155 -5.85 7.55 -20.94
N ARG A 156 -5.60 7.21 -22.20
CA ARG A 156 -5.25 8.19 -23.25
C ARG A 156 -6.37 9.17 -23.55
N ASP A 157 -7.61 8.70 -23.66
CA ASP A 157 -8.77 9.54 -23.91
C ASP A 157 -9.00 10.53 -22.75
N ALA A 158 -8.74 10.11 -21.50
CA ALA A 158 -8.93 10.92 -20.31
C ALA A 158 -7.80 11.93 -20.04
N TYR A 159 -6.54 11.51 -20.20
CA TYR A 159 -5.37 12.28 -19.76
C TYR A 159 -4.46 12.74 -20.89
N GLY A 160 -4.73 12.33 -22.13
CA GLY A 160 -3.89 12.64 -23.29
C GLY A 160 -2.51 11.96 -23.25
N LEU A 161 -2.34 10.95 -22.40
CA LEU A 161 -1.12 10.19 -22.17
C LEU A 161 -1.39 8.70 -22.24
N THR A 162 -0.40 7.90 -22.63
CA THR A 162 -0.44 6.46 -22.38
C THR A 162 -0.04 6.15 -20.94
N ILE A 163 -0.41 4.95 -20.46
CA ILE A 163 0.09 4.47 -19.16
C ILE A 163 1.62 4.35 -19.22
N ASN A 164 2.15 3.92 -20.37
CA ASN A 164 3.59 3.86 -20.62
C ASN A 164 4.28 5.24 -20.52
N ASP A 165 3.70 6.31 -21.07
CA ASP A 165 4.25 7.66 -20.91
C ASP A 165 4.32 8.03 -19.41
N THR A 166 3.25 7.74 -18.66
CA THR A 166 3.17 8.03 -17.23
C THR A 166 4.25 7.31 -16.43
N TRP A 167 4.51 6.03 -16.72
CA TRP A 167 5.57 5.26 -16.06
C TRP A 167 6.96 5.72 -16.47
N ASN A 168 7.22 5.92 -17.75
CA ASN A 168 8.53 6.35 -18.23
C ASN A 168 8.91 7.71 -17.64
N ILE A 169 8.00 8.69 -17.70
CA ILE A 169 8.23 10.03 -17.12
C ILE A 169 8.35 9.92 -15.61
N GLY A 170 7.43 9.24 -14.92
CA GLY A 170 7.42 9.17 -13.46
C GLY A 170 8.64 8.44 -12.88
N TYR A 171 9.08 7.35 -13.50
CA TYR A 171 10.27 6.61 -13.10
C TYR A 171 11.54 7.45 -13.34
N ALA A 172 11.70 8.01 -14.54
CA ALA A 172 12.85 8.84 -14.87
C ALA A 172 12.94 10.10 -13.98
N LEU A 173 11.80 10.75 -13.73
CA LEU A 173 11.71 11.90 -12.83
C LEU A 173 12.09 11.52 -11.39
N THR A 174 11.61 10.38 -10.90
CA THR A 174 11.99 9.89 -9.57
C THR A 174 13.50 9.71 -9.47
N GLN A 175 14.13 9.02 -10.44
CA GLN A 175 15.57 8.81 -10.46
C GLN A 175 16.34 10.13 -10.52
N TRP A 176 15.88 11.07 -11.34
CA TRP A 176 16.48 12.39 -11.43
C TRP A 176 16.37 13.19 -10.13
N CYS A 177 15.23 13.15 -9.44
CA CYS A 177 15.03 13.82 -8.14
C CYS A 177 15.81 13.15 -7.00
N LEU A 178 16.05 11.84 -7.06
CA LEU A 178 16.94 11.15 -6.12
C LEU A 178 18.39 11.66 -6.28
N ALA A 179 18.82 11.89 -7.53
CA ALA A 179 20.14 12.45 -7.83
C ALA A 179 20.25 13.97 -7.61
N ASN A 180 19.13 14.70 -7.67
CA ASN A 180 19.07 16.17 -7.59
C ASN A 180 18.00 16.63 -6.59
N PRO A 181 18.10 16.23 -5.29
CA PRO A 181 17.05 16.47 -4.31
C PRO A 181 16.73 17.95 -4.16
N GLY A 182 15.43 18.27 -4.05
CA GLY A 182 14.93 19.62 -3.83
C GLY A 182 15.03 20.57 -5.03
N THR A 183 15.54 20.10 -6.17
CA THR A 183 15.62 20.91 -7.38
C THR A 183 14.23 21.12 -7.97
N SER A 184 13.86 22.37 -8.24
CA SER A 184 12.62 22.72 -8.92
C SER A 184 12.74 22.53 -10.44
N PHE A 185 11.64 22.19 -11.12
CA PHE A 185 11.61 21.92 -12.56
C PHE A 185 10.33 22.43 -13.24
N SER A 186 10.39 22.53 -14.57
CA SER A 186 9.24 22.84 -15.44
C SER A 186 9.13 21.77 -16.54
N SER A 187 8.05 21.76 -17.33
CA SER A 187 7.94 20.81 -18.44
C SER A 187 9.09 20.95 -19.45
N ALA A 188 9.55 22.19 -19.71
CA ALA A 188 10.68 22.45 -20.60
C ALA A 188 12.01 21.93 -20.04
N SER A 189 12.27 22.13 -18.75
CA SER A 189 13.52 21.62 -18.15
C SER A 189 13.52 20.10 -18.04
N LEU A 190 12.36 19.48 -17.79
CA LEU A 190 12.24 18.02 -17.74
C LEU A 190 12.51 17.37 -19.09
N GLU A 191 11.98 17.92 -20.19
CA GLU A 191 12.29 17.41 -21.54
C GLU A 191 13.81 17.42 -21.79
N GLN A 192 14.48 18.51 -21.43
CA GLN A 192 15.93 18.63 -21.57
C GLN A 192 16.72 17.67 -20.66
N GLN A 193 16.25 17.47 -19.41
CA GLN A 193 16.97 16.71 -18.39
C GLN A 193 16.75 15.21 -18.51
N LEU A 194 15.52 14.78 -18.78
CA LEU A 194 15.15 13.37 -18.87
C LEU A 194 15.35 12.82 -20.28
N GLY A 195 15.18 13.65 -21.32
CA GLY A 195 15.52 13.31 -22.71
C GLY A 195 14.88 12.02 -23.23
N LEU A 196 13.70 11.63 -22.71
CA LEU A 196 13.05 10.38 -23.06
C LEU A 196 12.62 10.40 -24.53
N ALA A 197 12.98 9.35 -25.26
CA ALA A 197 12.61 9.20 -26.66
C ALA A 197 11.08 9.21 -26.82
N ASP A 198 10.60 9.88 -27.87
CA ASP A 198 9.18 9.97 -28.24
C ASP A 198 8.26 10.63 -27.20
N ILE A 199 8.83 11.39 -26.25
CA ILE A 199 8.10 12.21 -25.28
C ILE A 199 8.50 13.67 -25.46
N ASP A 200 7.55 14.49 -25.93
CA ASP A 200 7.72 15.92 -26.14
C ASP A 200 7.30 16.74 -24.91
N GLN A 201 7.58 18.05 -24.95
CA GLN A 201 7.18 19.00 -23.91
C GLN A 201 5.68 18.94 -23.55
N ASP A 202 4.80 18.71 -24.52
CA ASP A 202 3.34 18.64 -24.29
C ASP A 202 2.98 17.44 -23.42
N ARG A 203 3.58 16.27 -23.67
CA ARG A 203 3.40 15.09 -22.82
C ARG A 203 3.95 15.29 -21.41
N TYR A 204 5.11 15.92 -21.25
CA TYR A 204 5.58 16.30 -19.91
C TYR A 204 4.60 17.25 -19.21
N GLY A 205 4.05 18.23 -19.93
CA GLY A 205 3.03 19.15 -19.42
C GLY A 205 1.77 18.42 -18.95
N LYS A 206 1.25 17.49 -19.75
CA LYS A 206 0.10 16.64 -19.38
C LYS A 206 0.41 15.76 -18.16
N PHE A 207 1.62 15.22 -18.07
CA PHE A 207 2.03 14.41 -16.93
C PHE A 207 1.99 15.26 -15.65
N LEU A 208 2.63 16.43 -15.66
CA LEU A 208 2.61 17.35 -14.52
C LEU A 208 1.18 17.76 -14.15
N ALA A 209 0.32 18.03 -15.13
CA ALA A 209 -1.08 18.38 -14.87
C ALA A 209 -1.87 17.26 -14.16
N THR A 210 -1.48 15.99 -14.31
CA THR A 210 -2.13 14.85 -13.62
C THR A 210 -1.53 14.53 -12.26
N GLN A 211 -0.25 14.88 -12.03
CA GLN A 211 0.51 14.48 -10.83
C GLN A 211 0.80 15.64 -9.86
N ALA A 212 0.61 16.88 -10.30
CA ALA A 212 0.93 18.08 -9.52
C ALA A 212 -0.32 18.82 -9.03
N CYS A 213 -0.17 19.53 -7.91
CA CYS A 213 -1.18 20.48 -7.46
C CYS A 213 -0.54 21.72 -6.80
N ALA A 214 -1.23 22.85 -6.86
CA ALA A 214 -0.82 24.08 -6.19
C ALA A 214 -1.05 24.00 -4.67
N TYR A 215 -0.35 24.86 -3.93
CA TYR A 215 -0.36 24.86 -2.46
C TYR A 215 -1.77 25.08 -1.87
N ASP A 216 -2.57 25.97 -2.46
CA ASP A 216 -3.94 26.26 -2.03
C ASP A 216 -4.88 25.07 -2.24
N VAL A 217 -4.77 24.42 -3.40
CA VAL A 217 -5.51 23.20 -3.74
C VAL A 217 -5.12 22.08 -2.78
N TYR A 218 -3.82 21.87 -2.55
CA TYR A 218 -3.31 20.89 -1.60
C TYR A 218 -3.90 21.12 -0.20
N ARG A 219 -3.85 22.37 0.29
CA ARG A 219 -4.40 22.74 1.61
C ARG A 219 -5.90 22.51 1.72
N SER A 220 -6.65 22.73 0.65
CA SER A 220 -8.09 22.44 0.66
C SER A 220 -8.38 20.95 0.91
N MET A 221 -7.50 20.04 0.48
CA MET A 221 -7.65 18.59 0.68
C MET A 221 -7.28 18.13 2.10
N LEU A 222 -6.49 18.92 2.83
CA LEU A 222 -6.11 18.63 4.23
C LEU A 222 -7.30 18.70 5.19
N SER A 223 -8.39 19.34 4.78
CA SER A 223 -9.60 19.53 5.58
C SER A 223 -10.51 18.30 5.68
N THR A 224 -10.14 17.16 5.07
CA THR A 224 -10.94 15.94 5.10
C THR A 224 -11.03 15.40 6.53
N PRO A 225 -12.21 15.47 7.19
CA PRO A 225 -12.29 15.31 8.63
C PRO A 225 -12.25 13.84 9.04
N THR A 226 -11.43 13.54 10.04
CA THR A 226 -11.61 12.40 10.95
C THR A 226 -12.86 12.63 11.79
N GLU A 227 -14.05 12.70 11.19
CA GLU A 227 -15.36 12.83 11.88
C GLU A 227 -15.41 13.83 13.07
N GLY A 228 -14.63 14.92 13.01
CA GLY A 228 -14.54 15.89 14.12
C GLY A 228 -13.74 15.43 15.35
N GLN A 229 -13.04 14.30 15.28
CA GLN A 229 -12.09 13.84 16.30
C GLN A 229 -10.79 14.64 16.17
N SER A 230 -10.70 15.72 16.97
CA SER A 230 -9.46 16.46 17.18
C SER A 230 -8.32 15.48 17.47
N HIS A 231 -7.13 15.78 16.95
CA HIS A 231 -5.88 15.04 17.18
C HIS A 231 -5.65 13.75 16.38
N PHE A 232 -6.61 13.32 15.55
CA PHE A 232 -6.40 12.23 14.60
C PHE A 232 -5.85 12.70 13.25
N GLU A 233 -5.44 13.98 13.16
CA GLU A 233 -4.96 14.56 11.92
C GLU A 233 -3.81 13.76 11.29
N PRO A 234 -2.80 13.24 12.03
CA PRO A 234 -1.72 12.44 11.44
C PRO A 234 -2.22 11.29 10.55
N TYR A 235 -3.36 10.69 10.88
CA TYR A 235 -3.92 9.53 10.19
C TYR A 235 -4.83 9.89 9.00
N ASN A 236 -5.13 11.18 8.78
CA ASN A 236 -5.89 11.57 7.59
C ASN A 236 -5.07 11.27 6.33
N LEU A 237 -5.78 11.01 5.23
CA LEU A 237 -5.16 10.80 3.93
C LEU A 237 -4.26 11.99 3.57
N ASN A 238 -2.98 11.71 3.40
CA ASN A 238 -2.02 12.70 2.94
C ASN A 238 -2.27 13.00 1.45
N PRO A 239 -2.56 14.25 1.05
CA PRO A 239 -2.81 14.58 -0.35
C PRO A 239 -1.65 14.25 -1.29
N PHE A 240 -0.41 14.09 -0.80
CA PHE A 240 0.72 13.62 -1.63
C PHE A 240 0.50 12.21 -2.19
N ARG A 241 -0.37 11.39 -1.59
CA ARG A 241 -0.74 10.10 -2.18
C ARG A 241 -1.50 10.26 -3.50
N LYS A 242 -2.16 11.41 -3.73
CA LYS A 242 -2.86 11.75 -4.98
C LYS A 242 -2.04 12.69 -5.87
N PHE A 243 -1.40 13.69 -5.29
CA PHE A 243 -0.60 14.69 -5.99
C PHE A 243 0.80 14.78 -5.37
N PRO A 244 1.73 13.90 -5.77
CA PRO A 244 3.08 13.86 -5.20
C PRO A 244 3.93 15.09 -5.54
N ILE A 245 3.56 15.86 -6.57
CA ILE A 245 4.29 17.04 -7.03
C ILE A 245 3.57 18.32 -6.56
N LEU A 246 4.33 19.29 -6.07
CA LEU A 246 3.80 20.62 -5.76
C LEU A 246 4.09 21.61 -6.87
N ILE A 247 3.14 22.47 -7.17
CA ILE A 247 3.33 23.68 -7.97
C ILE A 247 3.70 24.81 -7.01
N LEU A 248 4.91 25.35 -7.20
CA LEU A 248 5.47 26.46 -6.44
C LEU A 248 4.85 27.80 -6.88
N PRO A 249 4.94 28.86 -6.05
CA PRO A 249 4.38 30.18 -6.38
C PRO A 249 4.93 30.81 -7.66
N ASP A 250 6.15 30.44 -8.08
CA ASP A 250 6.78 30.90 -9.31
C ASP A 250 6.33 30.10 -10.56
N GLY A 251 5.48 29.09 -10.38
CA GLY A 251 4.98 28.21 -11.44
C GLY A 251 5.87 26.99 -11.72
N ASN A 252 7.03 26.88 -11.07
CA ASN A 252 7.84 25.66 -11.14
C ASN A 252 7.23 24.54 -10.29
N HIS A 253 7.77 23.35 -10.45
CA HIS A 253 7.32 22.13 -9.79
C HIS A 253 8.42 21.61 -8.88
N MET A 254 8.03 20.93 -7.81
CA MET A 254 8.98 20.26 -6.91
C MET A 254 8.38 18.93 -6.45
N LEU A 255 9.24 17.91 -6.35
CA LEU A 255 8.89 16.58 -5.83
C LEU A 255 9.54 16.41 -4.45
N PRO A 256 8.78 16.58 -3.35
CA PRO A 256 9.34 16.53 -1.99
C PRO A 256 9.77 15.12 -1.57
N ILE A 257 9.03 14.10 -2.00
CA ILE A 257 9.18 12.72 -1.54
C ILE A 257 9.12 11.82 -2.78
N PRO A 258 10.27 11.47 -3.40
CA PRO A 258 10.31 10.73 -4.67
C PRO A 258 9.54 9.40 -4.64
N ALA A 259 9.65 8.68 -3.53
CA ALA A 259 8.86 7.49 -3.18
C ALA A 259 7.35 7.61 -3.49
N TYR A 260 6.75 8.77 -3.21
CA TYR A 260 5.32 8.98 -3.40
C TYR A 260 4.95 9.11 -4.87
N LEU A 261 5.86 9.57 -5.73
CA LEU A 261 5.65 9.56 -7.17
C LEU A 261 5.63 8.14 -7.72
N LEU A 262 6.60 7.29 -7.32
CA LEU A 262 6.61 5.88 -7.71
C LEU A 262 5.32 5.18 -7.30
N ARG A 263 4.87 5.39 -6.06
CA ARG A 263 3.61 4.83 -5.58
C ARG A 263 2.40 5.35 -6.36
N ARG A 264 2.37 6.64 -6.67
CA ARG A 264 1.26 7.29 -7.38
C ARG A 264 1.11 6.76 -8.80
N ILE A 265 2.21 6.60 -9.54
CA ILE A 265 2.16 6.11 -10.92
C ILE A 265 1.92 4.59 -10.99
N THR A 266 2.17 3.84 -9.91
CA THR A 266 1.98 2.38 -9.84
C THR A 266 0.65 2.00 -9.20
N HIS A 267 0.59 2.05 -7.87
CA HIS A 267 -0.60 1.73 -7.09
C HIS A 267 -1.73 2.75 -7.32
N GLY A 268 -1.40 4.04 -7.49
CA GLY A 268 -2.38 5.09 -7.76
C GLY A 268 -3.14 4.90 -9.08
N LEU A 269 -2.57 4.17 -10.04
CA LEU A 269 -3.19 3.88 -11.34
C LEU A 269 -4.51 3.11 -11.19
N TYR A 270 -4.65 2.26 -10.15
CA TYR A 270 -5.91 1.58 -9.85
C TYR A 270 -7.06 2.59 -9.66
N TYR A 271 -6.77 3.67 -8.93
CA TYR A 271 -7.75 4.70 -8.57
C TYR A 271 -8.09 5.60 -9.76
N ASP A 272 -7.12 5.87 -10.64
CA ASP A 272 -7.41 6.59 -11.88
C ASP A 272 -8.35 5.78 -12.77
N LEU A 273 -8.04 4.50 -12.99
CA LEU A 273 -8.77 3.66 -13.93
C LEU A 273 -10.18 3.30 -13.45
N ILE A 274 -10.38 3.09 -12.14
CA ILE A 274 -11.71 2.81 -11.59
C ILE A 274 -12.64 4.02 -11.69
N GLU A 275 -12.11 5.24 -11.70
CA GLU A 275 -12.88 6.47 -11.89
C GLU A 275 -13.36 6.64 -13.35
N LEU A 276 -12.62 6.10 -14.33
CA LEU A 276 -12.97 6.22 -15.75
C LEU A 276 -14.14 5.32 -16.18
N ASP A 277 -14.17 4.07 -15.72
CA ASP A 277 -15.32 3.16 -15.86
C ASP A 277 -15.19 2.01 -14.86
N ARG A 278 -15.86 2.20 -13.72
CA ARG A 278 -15.81 1.30 -12.58
C ARG A 278 -16.19 -0.15 -12.93
N SER A 279 -17.24 -0.35 -13.71
CA SER A 279 -17.77 -1.69 -13.98
C SER A 279 -16.84 -2.45 -14.91
N GLY A 280 -16.43 -1.81 -16.02
CA GLY A 280 -15.51 -2.42 -16.98
C GLY A 280 -14.16 -2.71 -16.35
N TYR A 281 -13.63 -1.76 -15.57
CA TYR A 281 -12.33 -1.89 -14.92
C TYR A 281 -12.32 -3.00 -13.86
N ILE A 282 -13.31 -3.05 -12.96
CA ILE A 282 -13.40 -4.10 -11.92
C ILE A 282 -13.43 -5.50 -12.55
N GLY A 283 -14.16 -5.66 -13.66
CA GLY A 283 -14.22 -6.93 -14.40
C GLY A 283 -12.87 -7.35 -14.95
N LEU A 284 -12.16 -6.42 -15.62
CA LEU A 284 -10.83 -6.69 -16.18
C LEU A 284 -9.80 -6.98 -15.08
N ILE A 285 -9.65 -6.09 -14.10
CA ILE A 285 -8.62 -6.20 -13.08
C ILE A 285 -8.80 -7.44 -12.21
N GLY A 286 -10.05 -7.86 -11.96
CA GLY A 286 -10.34 -9.13 -11.27
C GLY A 286 -9.81 -10.35 -12.03
N ARG A 287 -10.00 -10.40 -13.36
CA ARG A 287 -9.45 -11.47 -14.21
C ARG A 287 -7.92 -11.39 -14.30
N THR A 288 -7.38 -10.20 -14.50
CA THR A 288 -5.93 -9.95 -14.51
C THR A 288 -5.28 -10.43 -13.22
N PHE A 289 -5.88 -10.14 -12.07
CA PHE A 289 -5.33 -10.57 -10.79
C PHE A 289 -5.37 -12.10 -10.63
N LYS A 290 -6.47 -12.76 -11.04
CA LYS A 290 -6.54 -14.23 -11.03
C LYS A 290 -5.47 -14.87 -11.92
N GLU A 291 -5.25 -14.32 -13.12
CA GLU A 291 -4.19 -14.77 -14.05
C GLU A 291 -2.79 -14.51 -13.46
N TYR A 292 -2.58 -13.37 -12.79
CA TYR A 292 -1.34 -13.07 -12.08
C TYR A 292 -1.02 -14.11 -11.01
N ILE A 293 -2.00 -14.47 -10.17
CA ILE A 293 -1.85 -15.56 -9.20
C ILE A 293 -1.57 -16.89 -9.90
N GLY A 294 -2.26 -17.20 -11.01
CA GLY A 294 -1.98 -18.41 -11.77
C GLY A 294 -0.53 -18.53 -12.25
N ARG A 295 0.05 -17.43 -12.74
CA ARG A 295 1.46 -17.38 -13.15
C ARG A 295 2.41 -17.53 -11.98
N LEU A 296 2.12 -16.88 -10.85
CA LEU A 296 2.90 -17.04 -9.62
C LEU A 296 2.92 -18.52 -9.16
N LEU A 297 1.77 -19.19 -9.21
CA LEU A 297 1.64 -20.59 -8.81
C LEU A 297 2.28 -21.56 -9.82
N SER A 298 2.41 -21.17 -11.09
CA SER A 298 2.97 -22.04 -12.14
C SER A 298 4.47 -22.36 -11.94
N GLU A 299 5.16 -21.61 -11.08
CA GLU A 299 6.57 -21.84 -10.73
C GLU A 299 6.75 -22.94 -9.67
N LEU A 300 5.67 -23.44 -9.06
CA LEU A 300 5.72 -24.41 -7.97
C LEU A 300 5.93 -25.84 -8.50
N ALA A 301 7.17 -26.33 -8.47
CA ALA A 301 7.52 -27.66 -8.99
C ALA A 301 7.00 -28.83 -8.13
N LEU A 302 6.72 -28.61 -6.84
CA LEU A 302 6.36 -29.64 -5.87
C LEU A 302 4.85 -29.73 -5.58
N ASP A 303 4.06 -28.83 -6.16
CA ASP A 303 2.61 -28.80 -5.97
C ASP A 303 1.88 -29.03 -7.29
N SER A 304 0.76 -29.74 -7.22
CA SER A 304 -0.22 -29.76 -8.29
C SER A 304 -1.07 -28.49 -8.22
N VAL A 305 -1.07 -27.72 -9.30
CA VAL A 305 -1.83 -26.47 -9.43
C VAL A 305 -2.97 -26.66 -10.44
N SER A 306 -4.18 -26.31 -10.03
CA SER A 306 -5.35 -26.30 -10.90
C SER A 306 -6.31 -25.17 -10.53
N GLN A 307 -7.25 -24.86 -11.41
CA GLN A 307 -8.30 -23.88 -11.14
C GLN A 307 -9.67 -24.58 -11.19
N SER A 308 -10.51 -24.30 -10.19
CA SER A 308 -11.91 -24.72 -10.19
C SER A 308 -12.75 -23.92 -11.18
N ASP A 309 -13.94 -24.44 -11.52
CA ASP A 309 -14.89 -23.74 -12.42
C ASP A 309 -15.36 -22.40 -11.84
N ASP A 310 -15.34 -22.26 -10.51
CA ASP A 310 -15.66 -21.02 -9.79
C ASP A 310 -14.49 -20.01 -9.76
N GLY A 311 -13.36 -20.38 -10.36
CA GLY A 311 -12.16 -19.53 -10.44
C GLY A 311 -11.36 -19.45 -9.14
N VAL A 312 -11.51 -20.43 -8.24
CA VAL A 312 -10.65 -20.65 -7.06
C VAL A 312 -9.46 -21.50 -7.48
N TRP A 313 -8.25 -21.05 -7.16
CA TRP A 313 -7.03 -21.81 -7.39
C TRP A 313 -6.87 -22.91 -6.33
N VAL A 314 -6.43 -24.09 -6.74
CA VAL A 314 -6.17 -25.24 -5.88
C VAL A 314 -4.71 -25.64 -6.05
N VAL A 315 -3.96 -25.54 -4.96
CA VAL A 315 -2.55 -25.94 -4.86
C VAL A 315 -2.49 -27.13 -3.92
N SER A 316 -1.98 -28.27 -4.35
CA SER A 316 -2.00 -29.47 -3.52
C SER A 316 -0.76 -30.34 -3.64
N ASN A 317 -0.37 -30.94 -2.52
CA ASN A 317 0.62 -32.01 -2.44
C ASN A 317 -0.07 -33.31 -1.99
N ASP A 318 0.68 -34.32 -1.58
CA ASP A 318 0.13 -35.63 -1.19
C ASP A 318 -0.83 -35.57 0.02
N ASN A 319 -0.61 -34.63 0.94
CA ASN A 319 -1.30 -34.60 2.24
C ASN A 319 -2.19 -33.37 2.44
N THR A 320 -2.00 -32.32 1.62
CA THR A 320 -2.54 -30.98 1.85
C THR A 320 -3.05 -30.37 0.56
N ALA A 321 -4.15 -29.63 0.66
CA ALA A 321 -4.66 -28.77 -0.40
C ALA A 321 -4.92 -27.36 0.14
N VAL A 322 -4.49 -26.36 -0.62
CA VAL A 322 -4.75 -24.95 -0.37
C VAL A 322 -5.68 -24.42 -1.44
N LEU A 323 -6.78 -23.83 -1.01
CA LEU A 323 -7.78 -23.15 -1.84
C LEU A 323 -7.51 -21.65 -1.79
N ILE A 324 -7.27 -21.02 -2.93
CA ILE A 324 -6.89 -19.60 -3.02
C ILE A 324 -7.98 -18.83 -3.76
N GLU A 325 -8.67 -17.95 -3.04
CA GLU A 325 -9.69 -17.04 -3.57
C GLU A 325 -9.12 -15.63 -3.68
N CYS A 326 -9.32 -14.98 -4.83
CA CYS A 326 -8.73 -13.69 -5.15
C CYS A 326 -9.75 -12.55 -5.01
N ILE A 327 -9.40 -11.51 -4.26
CA ILE A 327 -10.15 -10.26 -4.19
C ILE A 327 -9.27 -9.07 -4.57
N THR A 328 -9.83 -8.03 -5.15
CA THR A 328 -9.04 -6.85 -5.55
C THR A 328 -8.81 -5.91 -4.36
N ARG A 329 -9.87 -5.58 -3.63
CA ARG A 329 -9.83 -4.54 -2.60
C ARG A 329 -10.54 -4.96 -1.30
N PRO A 330 -9.84 -5.10 -0.17
CA PRO A 330 -10.48 -5.42 1.10
C PRO A 330 -11.14 -4.19 1.73
N PHE A 331 -10.55 -2.99 1.58
CA PHE A 331 -10.99 -1.78 2.29
C PHE A 331 -11.08 -0.52 1.43
N GLY A 332 -12.11 0.27 1.70
CA GLY A 332 -12.35 1.63 1.27
C GLY A 332 -11.36 2.65 1.87
N ALA A 333 -11.34 3.86 1.31
CA ALA A 333 -10.48 4.94 1.80
C ALA A 333 -10.83 5.34 3.25
N MET A 334 -12.12 5.33 3.59
CA MET A 334 -12.60 5.62 4.95
C MET A 334 -12.15 4.57 5.95
N SER A 335 -12.24 3.27 5.62
CA SER A 335 -11.77 2.20 6.50
C SER A 335 -10.29 2.32 6.81
N ARG A 336 -9.44 2.55 5.80
CA ARG A 336 -7.99 2.69 5.97
C ARG A 336 -7.58 3.88 6.84
N SER A 337 -8.28 5.01 6.70
CA SER A 337 -7.93 6.25 7.40
C SER A 337 -8.55 6.36 8.79
N THR A 338 -9.74 5.79 9.00
CA THR A 338 -10.50 5.94 10.24
C THR A 338 -10.51 4.70 11.11
N GLY A 339 -10.20 3.51 10.59
CA GLY A 339 -10.38 2.26 11.33
C GLY A 339 -11.77 2.11 11.96
N ASN A 340 -12.78 2.85 11.46
CA ASN A 340 -14.12 2.88 12.01
C ASN A 340 -14.78 1.53 11.74
N ARG A 341 -15.28 0.89 12.80
CA ARG A 341 -15.84 -0.46 12.72
C ARG A 341 -17.00 -0.57 11.73
N ALA A 342 -17.85 0.45 11.60
CA ALA A 342 -18.97 0.45 10.66
C ALA A 342 -18.49 0.51 9.20
N HIS A 343 -17.48 1.35 8.91
CA HIS A 343 -16.86 1.39 7.59
C HIS A 343 -16.18 0.06 7.24
N LEU A 344 -15.41 -0.51 8.19
CA LEU A 344 -14.75 -1.80 8.04
C LEU A 344 -15.77 -2.91 7.77
N HIS A 345 -16.87 -2.95 8.53
CA HIS A 345 -17.95 -3.90 8.33
C HIS A 345 -18.57 -3.77 6.93
N ALA A 346 -18.90 -2.56 6.50
CA ALA A 346 -19.48 -2.32 5.18
C ALA A 346 -18.54 -2.77 4.04
N ASP A 347 -17.24 -2.54 4.17
CA ASP A 347 -16.25 -2.94 3.17
C ASP A 347 -16.01 -4.45 3.14
N LEU A 348 -15.93 -5.11 4.30
CA LEU A 348 -15.71 -6.56 4.40
C LEU A 348 -16.92 -7.36 3.91
N ALA A 349 -18.13 -6.88 4.22
CA ALA A 349 -19.41 -7.52 3.88
C ALA A 349 -19.95 -7.16 2.48
N ARG A 350 -19.25 -6.31 1.72
CA ARG A 350 -19.66 -5.94 0.36
C ARG A 350 -19.78 -7.18 -0.53
N ARG A 351 -20.65 -7.13 -1.54
CA ARG A 351 -20.80 -8.21 -2.53
C ARG A 351 -19.44 -8.56 -3.16
N ALA A 352 -19.13 -9.86 -3.21
CA ALA A 352 -17.82 -10.37 -3.68
C ALA A 352 -16.63 -9.74 -2.91
N GLY A 353 -16.85 -9.39 -1.65
CA GLY A 353 -15.85 -8.97 -0.68
C GLY A 353 -15.32 -10.14 0.14
N VAL A 354 -14.64 -9.82 1.24
CA VAL A 354 -13.94 -10.79 2.11
C VAL A 354 -14.91 -11.85 2.64
N VAL A 355 -16.06 -11.44 3.18
CA VAL A 355 -17.03 -12.37 3.78
C VAL A 355 -17.56 -13.37 2.74
N ASP A 356 -17.91 -12.91 1.54
CA ASP A 356 -18.36 -13.80 0.46
C ASP A 356 -17.26 -14.76 0.00
N SER A 357 -16.00 -14.32 -0.03
CA SER A 357 -14.85 -15.18 -0.33
C SER A 357 -14.63 -16.25 0.75
N VAL A 358 -14.75 -15.90 2.03
CA VAL A 358 -14.67 -16.86 3.15
C VAL A 358 -15.80 -17.89 3.05
N LYS A 359 -17.03 -17.46 2.77
CA LYS A 359 -18.17 -18.36 2.55
C LYS A 359 -17.92 -19.35 1.42
N ARG A 360 -17.39 -18.87 0.29
CA ARG A 360 -17.03 -19.71 -0.85
C ARG A 360 -15.99 -20.75 -0.46
N LEU A 361 -14.96 -20.37 0.29
CA LEU A 361 -13.94 -21.30 0.78
C LEU A 361 -14.54 -22.32 1.76
N GLN A 362 -15.43 -21.92 2.67
CA GLN A 362 -16.15 -22.86 3.55
C GLN A 362 -16.96 -23.89 2.74
N ASP A 363 -17.66 -23.44 1.71
CA ASP A 363 -18.51 -24.30 0.86
C ASP A 363 -17.66 -25.26 0.01
N ILE A 364 -16.55 -24.79 -0.57
CA ILE A 364 -15.65 -25.60 -1.43
C ILE A 364 -14.86 -26.64 -0.63
N ARG A 365 -14.54 -26.38 0.65
CA ARG A 365 -13.86 -27.35 1.53
C ARG A 365 -14.68 -28.60 1.81
N HIS A 366 -15.99 -28.52 1.65
CA HIS A 366 -16.91 -29.63 1.80
C HIS A 366 -17.70 -29.81 0.49
N PRO A 367 -17.03 -30.21 -0.61
CA PRO A 367 -17.66 -30.20 -1.93
C PRO A 367 -18.87 -31.14 -1.94
N THR A 368 -20.07 -30.57 -2.01
CA THR A 368 -21.30 -31.32 -2.22
C THR A 368 -21.64 -31.32 -3.70
N GLY A 369 -21.32 -32.38 -4.44
CA GLY A 369 -21.73 -32.51 -5.85
C GLY A 369 -20.78 -33.32 -6.74
N ASN A 370 -21.04 -33.24 -8.05
CA ASN A 370 -20.36 -34.02 -9.10
C ASN A 370 -19.08 -33.36 -9.66
N ASN A 371 -18.49 -32.35 -8.99
CA ASN A 371 -17.24 -31.76 -9.47
C ASN A 371 -16.05 -32.70 -9.18
N SER A 372 -15.90 -33.72 -10.02
CA SER A 372 -14.97 -34.83 -9.78
C SER A 372 -13.53 -34.35 -9.61
N ARG A 373 -13.10 -33.33 -10.35
CA ARG A 373 -11.73 -32.77 -10.25
C ARG A 373 -11.47 -32.10 -8.90
N LEU A 374 -12.41 -31.29 -8.42
CA LEU A 374 -12.27 -30.64 -7.12
C LEU A 374 -12.33 -31.67 -5.99
N VAL A 375 -13.23 -32.66 -6.10
CA VAL A 375 -13.32 -33.76 -5.13
C VAL A 375 -12.01 -34.54 -5.10
N GLU A 376 -11.47 -34.94 -6.25
CA GLU A 376 -10.18 -35.64 -6.37
C GLU A 376 -9.02 -34.83 -5.78
N ALA A 377 -8.97 -33.52 -6.05
CA ALA A 377 -7.92 -32.65 -5.54
C ALA A 377 -7.92 -32.50 -4.00
N LEU A 378 -9.09 -32.67 -3.37
CA LEU A 378 -9.28 -32.51 -1.92
C LEU A 378 -9.37 -33.84 -1.16
N GLN A 379 -9.65 -34.94 -1.84
CA GLN A 379 -9.95 -36.22 -1.22
C GLN A 379 -8.79 -36.73 -0.36
N GLY A 380 -9.05 -36.97 0.92
CA GLY A 380 -8.06 -37.48 1.88
C GLY A 380 -6.99 -36.46 2.30
N LYS A 381 -7.07 -35.22 1.82
CA LYS A 381 -6.11 -34.15 2.13
C LYS A 381 -6.64 -33.22 3.21
N ARG A 382 -5.72 -32.60 3.95
CA ARG A 382 -6.04 -31.49 4.84
C ARG A 382 -6.25 -30.22 4.01
N THR A 383 -7.34 -29.49 4.23
CA THR A 383 -7.68 -28.35 3.38
C THR A 383 -7.63 -27.03 4.15
N VAL A 384 -6.87 -26.09 3.59
CA VAL A 384 -6.72 -24.70 4.06
C VAL A 384 -7.26 -23.75 3.00
N GLY A 385 -7.98 -22.72 3.42
CA GLY A 385 -8.42 -21.63 2.55
C GLY A 385 -7.53 -20.40 2.72
N VAL A 386 -7.31 -19.66 1.64
CA VAL A 386 -6.60 -18.38 1.67
C VAL A 386 -7.36 -17.38 0.81
N VAL A 387 -7.76 -16.26 1.41
CA VAL A 387 -8.26 -15.09 0.67
C VAL A 387 -7.09 -14.16 0.41
N VAL A 388 -6.77 -13.91 -0.86
CA VAL A 388 -5.66 -13.06 -1.28
C VAL A 388 -6.19 -11.76 -1.85
N ALA A 389 -5.79 -10.65 -1.26
CA ALA A 389 -6.11 -9.31 -1.72
C ALA A 389 -5.02 -8.74 -2.64
N LEU A 390 -5.39 -8.13 -3.78
CA LEU A 390 -4.44 -7.41 -4.63
C LEU A 390 -3.86 -6.18 -3.91
N GLU A 391 -4.68 -5.48 -3.13
CA GLU A 391 -4.24 -4.35 -2.30
C GLU A 391 -3.85 -4.77 -0.89
N ASP A 392 -3.14 -3.87 -0.20
CA ASP A 392 -2.67 -4.08 1.17
C ASP A 392 -3.80 -4.49 2.11
N PHE A 393 -3.53 -5.52 2.92
CA PHE A 393 -4.48 -6.12 3.85
C PHE A 393 -3.83 -6.33 5.21
N TYR A 394 -3.38 -5.25 5.84
CA TYR A 394 -2.68 -5.31 7.12
C TYR A 394 -3.59 -5.77 8.26
N LEU A 395 -3.03 -6.59 9.15
CA LEU A 395 -3.71 -7.14 10.32
C LEU A 395 -4.94 -7.97 9.94
N ALA A 396 -4.95 -8.57 8.75
CA ALA A 396 -6.11 -9.29 8.21
C ALA A 396 -6.48 -10.47 9.12
N ASN A 397 -5.48 -11.19 9.60
CA ASN A 397 -5.65 -12.32 10.53
C ASN A 397 -5.68 -11.88 12.01
N GLY A 398 -5.67 -10.58 12.30
CA GLY A 398 -5.79 -10.07 13.65
C GLY A 398 -7.21 -10.24 14.22
N PRO A 399 -7.38 -10.27 15.55
CA PRO A 399 -8.67 -10.50 16.19
C PRO A 399 -9.71 -9.42 15.84
N PHE A 400 -9.27 -8.21 15.50
CA PHE A 400 -10.16 -7.12 15.15
C PHE A 400 -10.86 -7.31 13.80
N ILE A 401 -10.10 -7.64 12.74
CA ILE A 401 -10.67 -7.88 11.41
C ILE A 401 -11.40 -9.23 11.37
N ARG A 402 -10.79 -10.29 11.91
CA ARG A 402 -11.45 -11.60 12.01
C ARG A 402 -12.75 -11.52 12.79
N GLY A 403 -12.79 -10.77 13.89
CA GLY A 403 -14.01 -10.58 14.69
C GLY A 403 -15.16 -9.96 13.90
N ILE A 404 -14.88 -9.00 13.00
CA ILE A 404 -15.91 -8.42 12.12
C ILE A 404 -16.40 -9.45 11.10
N VAL A 405 -15.49 -10.23 10.51
CA VAL A 405 -15.85 -11.31 9.58
C VAL A 405 -16.70 -12.38 10.26
N ASP A 406 -16.32 -12.80 11.47
CA ASP A 406 -17.02 -13.83 12.24
C ASP A 406 -18.42 -13.36 12.68
N GLU A 407 -18.57 -12.09 13.08
CA GLU A 407 -19.87 -11.49 13.37
C GLU A 407 -20.78 -11.51 12.15
N GLU A 408 -20.28 -11.12 10.98
CA GLU A 408 -21.08 -11.12 9.76
C GLU A 408 -21.44 -12.54 9.29
N LEU A 409 -20.52 -13.50 9.42
CA LEU A 409 -20.82 -14.92 9.16
C LEU A 409 -21.91 -15.43 10.11
N SER A 410 -21.83 -15.08 11.41
CA SER A 410 -22.82 -15.47 12.40
C SER A 410 -24.20 -14.85 12.13
N ASN A 411 -24.25 -13.58 11.72
CA ASN A 411 -25.48 -12.90 11.28
C ASN A 411 -26.15 -13.60 10.09
N GLN A 412 -25.36 -14.29 9.25
CA GLN A 412 -25.83 -15.09 8.12
C GLN A 412 -26.07 -16.57 8.47
N GLY A 413 -26.01 -16.95 9.76
CA GLY A 413 -26.25 -18.32 10.21
C GLY A 413 -25.12 -19.31 9.90
N ARG A 414 -23.91 -18.82 9.61
CA ARG A 414 -22.72 -19.64 9.31
C ARG A 414 -21.81 -19.74 10.52
N THR A 415 -20.92 -20.74 10.49
CA THR A 415 -19.83 -20.86 11.45
C THR A 415 -18.81 -19.74 11.23
N ALA A 416 -18.13 -19.35 12.31
CA ALA A 416 -16.94 -18.50 12.25
C ALA A 416 -15.92 -19.02 11.22
N MET A 417 -15.06 -18.13 10.71
CA MET A 417 -14.12 -18.39 9.62
C MET A 417 -13.19 -19.58 9.91
N GLY A 418 -12.82 -19.79 11.18
CA GLY A 418 -11.89 -20.83 11.60
C GLY A 418 -10.42 -20.47 11.36
N ALA A 419 -9.51 -21.27 11.92
CA ALA A 419 -8.06 -21.09 11.78
C ALA A 419 -7.55 -21.59 10.42
N GLU A 420 -8.27 -22.53 9.82
CA GLU A 420 -8.02 -23.10 8.49
C GLU A 420 -8.18 -22.12 7.31
N ILE A 421 -8.80 -20.96 7.52
CA ILE A 421 -8.97 -19.95 6.49
C ILE A 421 -8.15 -18.74 6.93
N GLN A 422 -7.19 -18.38 6.09
CA GLN A 422 -6.30 -17.24 6.32
C GLN A 422 -6.63 -16.15 5.30
N MET A 423 -6.32 -14.91 5.67
CA MET A 423 -6.40 -13.76 4.76
C MET A 423 -4.99 -13.21 4.54
N THR A 424 -4.66 -12.74 3.36
CA THR A 424 -3.35 -12.14 3.08
C THR A 424 -3.47 -11.10 1.96
N HIS A 425 -2.52 -10.18 1.90
CA HIS A 425 -2.27 -9.40 0.69
C HIS A 425 -1.41 -10.20 -0.30
N VAL A 426 -1.38 -9.74 -1.55
CA VAL A 426 -0.66 -10.36 -2.65
C VAL A 426 0.84 -10.49 -2.37
N GLY A 427 1.45 -9.49 -1.72
CA GLY A 427 2.86 -9.54 -1.29
C GLY A 427 3.16 -10.71 -0.35
N GLY A 428 2.22 -11.06 0.52
CA GLY A 428 2.30 -12.24 1.38
C GLY A 428 2.34 -13.56 0.61
N LEU A 429 1.50 -13.69 -0.43
CA LEU A 429 1.52 -14.90 -1.27
C LEU A 429 2.75 -14.93 -2.17
N GLU A 430 3.17 -13.78 -2.72
CA GLU A 430 4.42 -13.64 -3.48
C GLU A 430 5.63 -14.13 -2.67
N ALA A 431 5.76 -13.66 -1.43
CA ALA A 431 6.84 -14.08 -0.52
C ALA A 431 6.78 -15.58 -0.22
N ALA A 432 5.61 -16.14 0.04
CA ALA A 432 5.44 -17.58 0.29
C ALA A 432 5.78 -18.43 -0.95
N CYS A 433 5.39 -18.00 -2.15
CA CYS A 433 5.74 -18.66 -3.40
C CYS A 433 7.25 -18.59 -3.67
N ALA A 434 7.87 -17.42 -3.48
CA ALA A 434 9.31 -17.26 -3.63
C ALA A 434 10.08 -18.15 -2.65
N LEU A 435 9.64 -18.21 -1.39
CA LEU A 435 10.22 -19.12 -0.41
C LEU A 435 10.07 -20.59 -0.86
N ALA A 436 8.86 -21.03 -1.23
CA ALA A 436 8.61 -22.40 -1.68
C ALA A 436 9.53 -22.81 -2.85
N VAL A 437 9.71 -21.91 -3.83
CA VAL A 437 10.59 -22.15 -4.98
C VAL A 437 12.06 -22.22 -4.57
N THR A 438 12.53 -21.26 -3.77
CA THR A 438 13.94 -21.15 -3.38
C THR A 438 14.38 -22.23 -2.39
N SER A 439 13.53 -22.60 -1.43
CA SER A 439 13.83 -23.67 -0.45
C SER A 439 13.53 -25.07 -0.98
N GLY A 440 12.89 -25.20 -2.16
CA GLY A 440 12.46 -26.50 -2.68
C GLY A 440 11.41 -27.15 -1.77
N GLU A 441 10.46 -26.36 -1.28
CA GLU A 441 9.35 -26.82 -0.45
C GLU A 441 8.01 -26.72 -1.17
N SER A 442 7.02 -27.48 -0.70
CA SER A 442 5.64 -27.34 -1.13
C SER A 442 5.00 -26.10 -0.49
N LEU A 443 4.42 -25.22 -1.32
CA LEU A 443 3.63 -24.09 -0.87
C LEU A 443 2.44 -24.55 -0.03
N ALA A 444 1.78 -25.64 -0.44
CA ALA A 444 0.67 -26.19 0.32
C ALA A 444 1.10 -26.61 1.74
N GLY A 445 2.29 -27.22 1.85
CA GLY A 445 2.90 -27.55 3.14
C GLY A 445 3.21 -26.31 3.99
N LEU A 446 3.83 -25.28 3.40
CA LEU A 446 4.16 -24.03 4.07
C LEU A 446 2.94 -23.32 4.66
N ILE A 447 1.90 -23.14 3.85
CA ILE A 447 0.66 -22.47 4.27
C ILE A 447 -0.06 -23.29 5.34
N TYR A 448 -0.09 -24.62 5.20
CA TYR A 448 -0.69 -25.48 6.22
C TYR A 448 0.06 -25.41 7.56
N ARG A 449 1.39 -25.46 7.54
CA ARG A 449 2.23 -25.28 8.76
C ARG A 449 1.87 -23.98 9.47
N LYS A 450 1.79 -22.86 8.74
CA LYS A 450 1.37 -21.58 9.29
C LYS A 450 -0.02 -21.65 9.94
N SER A 451 -1.00 -22.21 9.23
CA SER A 451 -2.39 -22.26 9.71
C SER A 451 -2.62 -23.19 10.91
N ASN A 452 -1.70 -24.13 11.16
CA ASN A 452 -1.85 -25.18 12.17
C ASN A 452 -0.98 -24.93 13.41
N GLN A 453 -0.21 -23.84 13.45
CA GLN A 453 0.65 -23.50 14.58
C GLN A 453 0.22 -22.16 15.17
N HIS A 454 -0.30 -22.22 16.40
CA HIS A 454 -0.89 -21.07 17.11
C HIS A 454 0.08 -19.88 17.24
N GLU A 455 1.39 -20.14 17.28
CA GLU A 455 2.40 -19.07 17.31
C GLU A 455 2.43 -18.20 16.05
N TYR A 456 1.89 -18.69 14.92
CA TYR A 456 1.86 -17.97 13.63
C TYR A 456 0.48 -17.44 13.23
N ASP A 457 -0.54 -17.59 14.08
CA ASP A 457 -1.94 -17.26 13.75
C ASP A 457 -2.12 -15.78 13.34
N CYS A 458 -1.36 -14.90 13.98
CA CYS A 458 -1.43 -13.45 13.75
C CYS A 458 -0.33 -12.92 12.82
N LEU A 459 0.64 -13.76 12.41
CA LEU A 459 1.66 -13.33 11.46
C LEU A 459 1.02 -13.17 10.07
N GLU A 460 1.35 -12.08 9.39
CA GLU A 460 1.09 -11.97 7.95
C GLU A 460 1.95 -12.99 7.19
N MET A 461 1.55 -13.35 5.97
CA MET A 461 2.18 -14.44 5.22
C MET A 461 3.63 -14.12 4.82
N ASP A 462 3.92 -12.86 4.47
CA ASP A 462 5.27 -12.38 4.18
C ASP A 462 6.15 -12.33 5.44
N ALA A 463 5.60 -11.90 6.57
CA ALA A 463 6.29 -11.92 7.86
C ALA A 463 6.63 -13.36 8.28
N TYR A 464 5.71 -14.31 8.06
CA TYR A 464 5.97 -15.74 8.27
C TYR A 464 7.07 -16.26 7.34
N ALA A 465 7.03 -15.94 6.04
CA ALA A 465 8.07 -16.33 5.10
C ALA A 465 9.45 -15.79 5.52
N ARG A 466 9.54 -14.50 5.89
CA ARG A 466 10.78 -13.87 6.41
C ARG A 466 11.24 -14.50 7.73
N HIS A 467 10.31 -14.90 8.60
CA HIS A 467 10.65 -15.57 9.85
C HIS A 467 11.34 -16.91 9.58
N LEU A 468 10.83 -17.70 8.63
CA LEU A 468 11.45 -18.97 8.25
C LEU A 468 12.84 -18.78 7.66
N THR A 469 13.05 -17.77 6.81
CA THR A 469 14.38 -17.48 6.22
C THR A 469 15.41 -17.05 7.26
N LEU A 470 14.98 -16.52 8.42
CA LEU A 470 15.88 -16.19 9.52
C LEU A 470 16.27 -17.41 10.38
N LEU A 471 15.41 -18.44 10.41
CA LEU A 471 15.67 -19.66 11.17
C LEU A 471 16.51 -20.66 10.39
N GLU A 472 16.28 -20.72 9.09
CA GLU A 472 17.01 -21.59 8.17
C GLU A 472 18.16 -20.77 7.59
N ASP A 473 19.41 -21.11 7.94
CA ASP A 473 20.67 -20.40 7.60
C ASP A 473 20.98 -20.47 6.07
N HIS A 474 20.00 -20.07 5.26
CA HIS A 474 19.97 -20.12 3.81
C HIS A 474 20.17 -18.72 3.27
N SER A 475 21.42 -18.35 2.99
CA SER A 475 21.76 -17.04 2.41
C SER A 475 21.00 -16.73 1.11
N GLU A 476 20.60 -17.75 0.35
CA GLU A 476 19.82 -17.63 -0.89
C GLU A 476 18.31 -17.46 -0.66
N ALA A 477 17.76 -17.93 0.47
CA ALA A 477 16.33 -17.86 0.79
C ALA A 477 15.88 -16.44 1.22
N ASN A 478 16.82 -15.52 1.45
CA ASN A 478 16.51 -14.14 1.81
C ASN A 478 15.86 -13.33 0.67
N ASN A 479 15.95 -13.80 -0.58
CA ASN A 479 15.29 -13.14 -1.70
C ASN A 479 13.86 -13.66 -1.89
N LEU A 480 12.91 -13.00 -1.23
CA LEU A 480 11.48 -13.31 -1.32
C LEU A 480 10.79 -12.63 -2.53
N THR A 481 11.53 -12.37 -3.61
CA THR A 481 11.01 -11.74 -4.84
C THR A 481 10.72 -12.81 -5.89
N PRO A 482 9.45 -13.02 -6.30
CA PRO A 482 9.12 -13.98 -7.35
C PRO A 482 9.72 -13.65 -8.73
N THR A 483 9.96 -14.67 -9.54
CA THR A 483 10.54 -14.53 -10.88
C THR A 483 9.67 -13.65 -11.79
N ILE A 484 8.34 -13.73 -11.69
CA ILE A 484 7.43 -12.86 -12.44
C ILE A 484 7.70 -11.36 -12.21
N LEU A 485 8.06 -10.96 -11.00
CA LEU A 485 8.38 -9.56 -10.68
C LEU A 485 9.71 -9.14 -11.31
N THR A 486 10.74 -9.99 -11.18
CA THR A 486 12.06 -9.78 -11.81
C THR A 486 11.95 -9.69 -13.33
N ASN A 487 11.15 -10.57 -13.95
CA ASN A 487 10.90 -10.58 -15.39
C ASN A 487 10.16 -9.32 -15.86
N ALA A 488 9.16 -8.88 -15.10
CA ALA A 488 8.42 -7.65 -15.41
C ALA A 488 9.32 -6.42 -15.31
N ALA A 489 10.13 -6.30 -14.25
CA ALA A 489 11.11 -5.23 -14.12
C ALA A 489 12.09 -5.23 -15.29
N SER A 490 12.77 -6.37 -15.55
CA SER A 490 13.77 -6.48 -16.62
C SER A 490 13.23 -6.19 -18.03
N LYS A 491 11.92 -6.35 -18.25
CA LYS A 491 11.30 -6.12 -19.56
C LYS A 491 10.89 -4.67 -19.78
N PHE A 492 10.55 -3.94 -18.72
CA PHE A 492 9.85 -2.66 -18.82
C PHE A 492 10.55 -1.48 -18.12
N LEU A 493 11.57 -1.74 -17.30
CA LEU A 493 12.49 -0.76 -16.73
C LEU A 493 13.87 -0.97 -17.34
#